data_AF-A0A2I0NPE8-F1
#
_entry.id   AF-A0A2I0NPE8-F1
#
_cell.length_a   1.000
_cell.length_b   1.000
_cell.length_c   1.000
_cell.angle_alpha   90.00
_cell.angle_beta   90.00
_cell.angle_gamma   90.00
#
_symmetry.space_group_name_H-M   'P 1'
#
loop_
_entity.id
_entity.type
_entity.pdbx_description
1 polymer ?
#
loop_
_entity_poly.entity_id
_entity_poly.type
_entity_poly.pdbx_seq_one_letter_code
_entity_poly.pdbx_strand_id
1 'polypeptide(L)' 'MDEAVVAVMNTLDRGQEIHGWLMHTLQQAINDSDPQLAEHFFTELERHRPEALRYFRKPEF' A
#
# COMPACT_ATOMS: atom_id res chain seq x y z
N MET A 1 -4.85 -6.75 -11.76
CA MET A 1 -4.79 -5.59 -10.85
C MET A 1 -4.97 -6.14 -9.45
N ASP A 2 -3.95 -6.02 -8.60
CA ASP A 2 -4.02 -6.52 -7.22
C ASP A 2 -5.10 -5.81 -6.42
N GLU A 3 -5.93 -6.57 -5.72
CA GLU A 3 -7.03 -6.06 -4.90
C GLU A 3 -6.56 -5.09 -3.81
N ALA A 4 -5.32 -5.24 -3.32
CA ALA A 4 -4.69 -4.31 -2.39
C ALA A 4 -4.47 -2.91 -2.98
N VAL A 5 -4.04 -2.83 -4.24
CA VAL A 5 -3.83 -1.55 -4.94
C VAL A 5 -5.18 -0.86 -5.20
N VAL A 6 -6.19 -1.64 -5.59
CA VAL A 6 -7.56 -1.13 -5.81
C VAL A 6 -8.17 -0.59 -4.52
N ALA A 7 -7.93 -1.24 -3.37
CA ALA A 7 -8.40 -0.76 -2.07
C ALA A 7 -7.74 0.58 -1.67
N VAL A 8 -6.44 0.73 -1.91
CA VAL A 8 -5.73 1.98 -1.68
C VAL A 8 -6.26 3.10 -2.58
N MET A 9 -6.43 2.82 -3.88
CA MET A 9 -6.96 3.79 -4.84
C MET A 9 -8.37 4.27 -4.46
N ASN A 10 -9.27 3.34 -4.12
CA ASN A 10 -10.63 3.68 -3.72
C ASN A 10 -10.71 4.50 -2.44
N THR A 11 -9.75 4.32 -1.51
CA THR A 11 -9.73 5.07 -0.26
C THR A 11 -9.25 6.51 -0.49
N LEU A 12 -8.22 6.69 -1.32
CA LEU A 12 -7.70 8.01 -1.70
C LEU A 12 -8.69 8.80 -2.57
N ASP A 13 -9.37 8.15 -3.51
CA ASP A 13 -10.37 8.80 -4.37
C ASP A 13 -11.60 9.29 -3.59
N ARG A 14 -11.89 8.69 -2.43
CA ARG A 14 -12.94 9.16 -1.52
C ARG A 14 -12.50 10.31 -0.61
N GLY A 15 -11.27 10.80 -0.77
CA GLY A 15 -10.70 11.84 0.09
C GLY A 15 -10.53 11.39 1.55
N GLN A 16 -10.60 10.07 1.80
CA GLN A 16 -10.39 9.53 3.13
C GLN A 16 -8.89 9.33 3.32
N GLU A 17 -8.35 9.84 4.42
CA GLU A 17 -6.99 9.53 4.79
C GLU A 17 -6.87 8.03 5.05
N ILE A 18 -5.79 7.42 4.56
CA ILE A 18 -5.42 6.03 4.86
C ILE A 18 -4.92 6.01 6.32
N HIS A 19 -5.86 6.08 7.27
CA HIS A 19 -5.56 6.10 8.70
C HIS A 19 -6.21 4.91 9.40
N GLY A 20 -5.58 4.48 10.49
CA GLY A 20 -6.12 3.46 11.40
C GLY A 20 -6.01 2.04 10.86
N TRP A 21 -7.13 1.32 10.85
CA TRP A 21 -7.16 -0.13 10.62
C TRP A 21 -6.67 -0.53 9.23
N LEU A 22 -7.00 0.25 8.18
CA LEU A 22 -6.63 -0.07 6.81
C LEU A 22 -5.11 0.03 6.60
N MET A 23 -4.47 1.06 7.18
CA MET A 23 -3.01 1.20 7.15
C MET A 23 -2.35 0.00 7.83
N HIS A 24 -2.85 -0.40 9.00
CA HIS A 24 -2.32 -1.55 9.73
C HIS A 24 -2.50 -2.87 8.97
N THR A 25 -3.68 -3.11 8.39
CA THR A 25 -3.95 -4.32 7.61
C THR A 25 -3.07 -4.41 6.38
N LEU A 26 -2.90 -3.31 5.64
CA LEU A 26 -2.04 -3.27 4.46
C LEU A 26 -0.57 -3.43 4.84
N GLN A 27 -0.10 -2.78 5.91
CA GLN A 27 1.27 -2.94 6.37
C GLN A 27 1.56 -4.37 6.85
N GLN A 28 0.61 -5.03 7.53
CA GLN A 28 0.73 -6.44 7.90
C GLN A 28 0.78 -7.34 6.66
N ALA A 29 -0.13 -7.13 5.69
CA ALA A 29 -0.12 -7.89 4.45
C ALA A 29 1.20 -7.72 3.67
N ILE A 30 1.78 -6.52 3.65
CA ILE A 30 3.09 -6.25 3.04
C ILE A 30 4.21 -7.01 3.78
N ASN A 31 4.19 -6.99 5.12
CA ASN A 31 5.21 -7.66 5.94
C ASN A 31 5.12 -9.19 5.88
N ASP A 32 3.92 -9.74 5.71
CA ASP A 32 3.66 -11.19 5.61
C ASP A 32 3.83 -11.72 4.17
N SER A 33 3.97 -10.83 3.19
CA SER A 33 4.17 -11.20 1.78
C SER A 33 5.63 -11.52 1.47
N ASP A 34 5.85 -12.31 0.41
CA ASP A 34 7.18 -12.51 -0.14
C ASP A 34 7.83 -11.15 -0.50
N PRO A 35 9.15 -11.00 -0.31
CA PRO A 35 9.84 -9.73 -0.58
C PRO A 35 9.62 -9.20 -2.01
N GLN A 36 9.53 -10.10 -2.99
CA GLN A 36 9.25 -9.75 -4.39
C GLN A 36 7.84 -9.18 -4.60
N LEU A 37 6.85 -9.68 -3.84
CA LEU A 37 5.47 -9.18 -3.89
C LEU A 37 5.35 -7.83 -3.19
N ALA A 38 6.01 -7.67 -2.05
CA ALA A 38 6.10 -6.38 -1.37
C ALA A 38 6.75 -5.33 -2.28
N GLU A 39 7.85 -5.66 -2.95
CA GLU A 39 8.54 -4.76 -3.87
C GLU A 39 7.70 -4.40 -5.11
N HIS A 40 6.95 -5.36 -5.65
CA HIS A 40 6.00 -5.12 -6.73
C HIS A 40 4.87 -4.16 -6.30
N PHE A 41 4.32 -4.35 -5.09
CA PHE A 41 3.31 -3.45 -4.53
C PHE A 41 3.81 -2.00 -4.43
N PHE A 42 5.01 -1.79 -3.88
CA PHE A 42 5.59 -0.44 -3.78
C PHE A 42 5.88 0.16 -5.16
N THR A 43 6.31 -0.65 -6.13
CA THR A 43 6.56 -0.20 -7.52
C THR A 43 5.29 0.30 -8.20
N GLU A 44 4.19 -0.45 -8.08
CA GLU A 44 2.91 -0.03 -8.64
C GLU A 44 2.32 1.15 -7.86
N LEU A 45 2.47 1.18 -6.53
CA LEU A 45 2.03 2.31 -5.72
C LEU A 45 2.77 3.60 -6.08
N GLU A 46 4.08 3.54 -6.31
CA GLU A 46 4.89 4.66 -6.77
C GLU A 46 4.47 5.14 -8.17
N ARG A 47 4.18 4.22 -9.09
CA ARG A 47 3.73 4.56 -10.45
C ARG A 47 2.39 5.28 -10.48
N HIS A 48 1.44 4.84 -9.67
CA HIS A 48 0.07 5.36 -9.77
C HIS A 48 -0.25 6.46 -8.75
N ARG A 49 0.32 6.39 -7.54
CA ARG A 49 0.05 7.32 -6.43
C ARG A 49 1.29 7.46 -5.52
N PRO A 50 2.35 8.16 -5.97
CA PRO A 50 3.59 8.30 -5.19
C PRO A 50 3.36 9.01 -3.85
N GLU A 51 2.35 9.87 -3.73
CA GLU A 51 1.95 10.51 -2.47
C GLU A 51 1.51 9.50 -1.39
N ALA A 52 1.04 8.32 -1.79
CA ALA A 52 0.61 7.27 -0.88
C ALA A 52 1.79 6.57 -0.18
N LEU A 53 3.00 6.68 -0.72
CA LEU A 53 4.21 6.11 -0.12
C LEU A 53 4.47 6.64 1.29
N ARG A 54 4.03 7.87 1.61
CA ARG A 54 4.19 8.45 2.95
C ARG A 54 3.45 7.68 4.06
N TYR A 55 2.45 6.87 3.69
CA TYR A 55 1.62 6.12 4.63
C TYR A 55 2.17 4.72 4.96
N PHE A 56 3.12 4.23 4.17
CA PHE A 56 3.64 2.87 4.30
C PHE A 56 5.14 2.92 4.54
N ARG A 57 5.65 2.15 5.50
CA ARG A 57 7.09 1.96 5.63
C ARG A 57 7.53 0.86 4.68
N LYS A 58 8.54 1.16 3.86
CA LYS A 58 9.24 0.13 3.08
C LYS A 58 9.89 -0.85 4.07
N PRO A 59 9.60 -2.16 4.00
CA PRO A 59 10.27 -3.13 4.85
C PRO A 59 11.77 -3.16 4.50
N GLU A 60 12.62 -3.16 5.52
CA GLU A 60 14.04 -3.47 5.37
C GLU A 60 14.18 -4.99 5.48
N PHE A 61 14.50 -5.65 4.36
CA PHE A 61 14.69 -7.10 4.27
C PHE A 61 16.17 -7.47 4.36
#